data_AF-A0A1R1XY69-F1
#
_entry.id   AF-A0A1R1XY69-F1
#
_cell.length_a   1.000
_cell.length_b   1.000
_cell.length_c   1.000
_cell.angle_alpha   90.00
_cell.angle_beta   90.00
_cell.angle_gamma   90.00
#
_symmetry.space_group_name_H-M   'P 1'
#
loop_
_entity.id
_entity.type
_entity.pdbx_description
1 polymer ?
#
loop_
_entity_poly.entity_id
_entity_poly.type
_entity_poly.pdbx_seq_one_letter_code
_entity_poly.pdbx_strand_id
1 'polypeptide(L)' 'MNNQTEHTIAKQVGTGHADISKYEWLTNQHRDTLAYIAGDSALTSYVALVEGESLSRVRFNSIEKMMCPCGPPPEELTKS' A
#
# COMPACT_ATOMS: atom_id res chain seq x y z
N MET A 1 -28.62 -2.95 -6.61
CA MET A 1 -28.29 -4.24 -5.97
C MET A 1 -26.78 -4.38 -6.17
N ASN A 2 -25.93 -3.78 -5.32
CA ASN A 2 -25.57 -4.23 -3.97
C ASN A 2 -25.14 -3.05 -3.05
N ASN A 3 -26.10 -2.38 -2.42
CA ASN A 3 -25.84 -1.18 -1.59
C ASN A 3 -24.92 -1.46 -0.39
N GLN A 4 -24.98 -2.66 0.20
CA GLN A 4 -24.16 -3.00 1.37
C GLN A 4 -22.68 -3.18 1.02
N THR A 5 -22.36 -3.81 -0.12
CA THR A 5 -20.96 -4.03 -0.52
C THR A 5 -20.32 -2.73 -0.99
N GLU A 6 -21.04 -1.92 -1.78
CA GLU A 6 -20.58 -0.59 -2.21
C GLU A 6 -20.29 0.31 -1.01
N HIS A 7 -21.17 0.30 -0.01
CA HIS A 7 -20.99 1.05 1.22
C HIS A 7 -19.77 0.57 2.04
N THR A 8 -19.50 -0.74 2.08
CA THR A 8 -18.31 -1.30 2.73
C THR A 8 -17.02 -0.90 2.00
N ILE A 9 -17.00 -1.04 0.67
CA ILE A 9 -15.86 -0.66 -0.18
C ILE A 9 -15.53 0.83 -0.02
N ALA A 10 -16.54 1.70 0.08
CA ALA A 10 -16.35 3.12 0.29
C ALA A 10 -15.72 3.48 1.66
N LYS A 11 -15.94 2.64 2.68
CA LYS A 11 -15.43 2.89 4.05
C LYS A 11 -14.05 2.30 4.31
N GLN A 12 -13.77 1.14 3.71
CA GLN A 12 -12.57 0.36 3.98
C GLN A 12 -11.67 0.39 2.76
N VAL A 13 -10.72 1.33 2.75
CA VAL A 13 -9.70 1.45 1.70
C VAL A 13 -8.98 0.11 1.55
N GLY A 14 -8.79 -0.33 0.31
CA GLY A 14 -8.16 -1.63 0.00
C GLY A 14 -9.13 -2.80 -0.16
N THR A 15 -10.43 -2.61 0.13
CA THR A 15 -11.45 -3.64 -0.10
C THR A 15 -11.58 -3.93 -1.60
N GLY A 16 -11.22 -5.14 -2.01
CA GLY A 16 -11.25 -5.55 -3.40
C GLY A 16 -12.65 -5.76 -3.97
N HIS A 17 -12.74 -5.78 -5.30
CA HIS A 17 -13.93 -6.15 -6.07
C HIS A 17 -13.51 -7.06 -7.24
N ALA A 18 -14.48 -7.67 -7.94
CA ALA A 18 -14.19 -8.63 -9.01
C ALA A 18 -13.36 -8.04 -10.16
N ASP A 19 -13.54 -6.75 -10.45
CA ASP A 19 -12.85 -6.03 -11.51
C ASP A 19 -11.56 -5.32 -11.06
N ILE A 20 -11.04 -5.62 -9.87
CA ILE A 20 -9.83 -4.95 -9.36
C ILE A 20 -8.63 -5.26 -10.26
N SER A 21 -7.91 -4.23 -10.68
CA SER A 21 -6.71 -4.42 -11.48
C SER A 21 -5.56 -5.00 -10.65
N LYS A 22 -4.64 -5.71 -11.32
CA LYS A 22 -3.41 -6.17 -10.66
C LYS A 22 -2.63 -5.02 -10.02
N TYR A 23 -2.61 -3.86 -10.66
CA TYR A 23 -1.92 -2.67 -10.18
C TYR A 23 -2.55 -2.14 -8.88
N GLU A 24 -3.87 -2.01 -8.82
CA GLU A 24 -4.58 -1.56 -7.62
C GLU A 24 -4.40 -2.54 -6.45
N TRP A 25 -4.53 -3.85 -6.72
CA TRP A 25 -4.34 -4.88 -5.71
C TRP A 25 -2.91 -4.87 -5.12
N LEU A 26 -1.89 -4.78 -5.98
CA LEU A 26 -0.51 -4.70 -5.52
C LEU A 26 -0.23 -3.40 -4.76
N THR A 27 -0.75 -2.27 -5.25
CA THR A 27 -0.58 -0.97 -4.59
C THR A 27 -1.15 -0.99 -3.18
N ASN A 28 -2.35 -1.56 -2.98
CA ASN A 28 -2.96 -1.71 -1.66
C ASN A 28 -2.10 -2.59 -0.74
N GLN A 29 -1.66 -3.76 -1.20
CA GLN A 29 -0.78 -4.63 -0.40
C GLN A 29 0.53 -3.97 0.02
N HIS A 30 1.17 -3.21 -0.88
CA HIS A 30 2.41 -2.51 -0.55
C HIS A 30 2.16 -1.40 0.47
N ARG A 31 1.06 -0.64 0.34
CA ARG A 31 0.68 0.38 1.33
C ARG A 31 0.41 -0.24 2.70
N ASP A 32 -0.30 -1.36 2.76
CA ASP A 32 -0.57 -2.07 4.02
C ASP A 32 0.72 -2.55 4.69
N THR A 33 1.65 -3.10 3.90
CA THR A 33 2.96 -3.53 4.39
C THR A 33 3.79 -2.37 4.92
N LEU A 34 3.86 -1.26 4.17
CA LEU A 34 4.57 -0.05 4.59
C LEU A 34 3.93 0.59 5.84
N ALA A 35 2.60 0.52 5.97
CA ALA A 35 1.88 1.02 7.13
C ALA A 35 2.22 0.19 8.38
N TYR A 36 2.30 -1.13 8.22
CA TYR A 36 2.71 -2.01 9.30
C TYR A 36 4.16 -1.77 9.73
N ILE A 37 5.09 -1.61 8.77
CA ILE A 37 6.50 -1.28 9.05
C ILE A 37 6.62 0.06 9.80
N ALA A 38 5.87 1.08 9.39
CA ALA A 38 5.92 2.41 10.02
C ALA A 38 5.25 2.45 11.41
N GLY A 39 4.21 1.64 11.62
CA GLY A 39 3.42 1.61 12.85
C GLY A 39 4.00 0.68 13.94
N ASP A 40 4.50 -0.50 13.56
CA ASP A 40 5.00 -1.48 14.52
C ASP A 40 6.46 -1.22 14.92
N SER A 41 6.69 -1.05 16.22
CA SER A 41 8.02 -0.73 16.76
C SER A 41 9.05 -1.85 16.58
N ALA A 42 8.63 -3.12 16.65
CA ALA A 42 9.54 -4.24 16.53
C ALA A 42 10.02 -4.40 15.08
N LEU A 43 9.09 -4.33 14.12
CA LEU A 43 9.40 -4.41 12.71
C LEU A 43 10.17 -3.17 12.22
N THR A 44 9.81 -1.95 12.65
CA THR A 44 10.62 -0.76 12.36
C THR A 44 12.06 -0.97 12.83
N SER A 45 12.25 -1.48 14.06
CA SER A 45 13.58 -1.68 14.65
C SER A 45 14.39 -2.75 13.92
N TYR A 46 13.73 -3.83 13.50
CA TYR A 46 14.35 -4.86 12.68
C TYR A 46 14.85 -4.29 11.34
N VAL A 47 14.01 -3.55 10.63
CA VAL A 47 14.38 -2.93 9.35
C VAL A 47 15.50 -1.90 9.54
N ALA A 48 15.43 -1.07 10.58
CA ALA A 48 16.46 -0.09 10.90
C ALA A 48 17.83 -0.72 11.19
N LEU A 49 17.83 -1.86 11.89
CA LEU A 49 19.07 -2.60 12.16
C LEU A 49 19.68 -3.19 10.88
N VAL A 50 18.86 -3.70 9.97
CA VAL A 50 19.32 -4.26 8.69
C VAL A 50 19.81 -3.16 7.74
N GLU A 51 19.11 -2.02 7.67
CA GLU A 51 19.49 -0.89 6.81
C GLU A 51 20.61 -0.03 7.39
N GLY A 52 20.91 -0.14 8.70
CA GLY A 52 21.90 0.69 9.39
C GLY A 52 21.44 2.15 9.55
N GLU A 53 20.13 2.38 9.55
CA GLU A 53 19.50 3.70 9.57
C GLU A 53 18.79 3.97 10.89
N SER A 54 18.50 5.24 11.18
CA SER A 54 17.71 5.59 12.38
C SER A 54 16.25 5.13 12.24
N LEU A 55 15.59 4.81 13.35
CA LEU A 55 14.16 4.45 13.37
C LEU A 55 13.28 5.51 12.69
N SER A 56 13.57 6.79 12.95
CA SER A 56 12.85 7.91 12.35
C SER A 56 13.02 7.97 10.83
N ARG A 57 14.22 7.65 10.33
CA ARG A 57 14.50 7.58 8.89
C ARG A 57 13.74 6.45 8.22
N VAL A 58 13.71 5.26 8.82
CA VAL A 58 12.96 4.12 8.30
C VAL A 58 11.46 4.42 8.24
N ARG A 59 10.90 5.04 9.29
CA ARG A 59 9.49 5.47 9.31
C ARG A 59 9.20 6.51 8.23
N PHE A 60 10.06 7.51 8.10
CA PHE A 60 9.93 8.55 7.07
C PHE A 60 9.95 7.93 5.67
N ASN A 61 10.96 7.11 5.38
CA ASN A 61 11.11 6.43 4.09
C ASN A 61 9.91 5.51 3.79
N SER A 62 9.36 4.85 4.82
CA SER A 62 8.19 3.97 4.67
C SER A 62 6.95 4.77 4.26
N ILE A 63 6.71 5.93 4.88
CA ILE A 63 5.60 6.83 4.54
C ILE A 63 5.80 7.45 3.15
N GLU A 64 7.01 7.89 2.82
CA GLU A 64 7.31 8.47 1.50
C GLU A 64 7.06 7.47 0.36
N LYS A 65 7.51 6.22 0.53
CA LYS A 65 7.28 5.12 -0.43
C LYS A 65 5.79 4.78 -0.61
N MET A 66 4.90 5.16 0.31
CA MET A 66 3.47 4.92 0.14
C MET A 66 2.87 5.69 -1.03
N MET A 67 3.44 6.81 -1.47
CA MET A 67 2.83 7.63 -2.54
C MET A 67 2.63 6.83 -3.83
N CYS A 68 3.65 6.06 -4.23
CA CYS A 68 3.67 5.33 -5.50
C CYS A 68 4.54 4.06 -5.36
N PRO A 69 4.14 3.08 -4.53
CA PRO A 69 5.00 1.95 -4.17
C PRO A 69 5.26 0.99 -5.34
N CYS A 70 4.37 0.97 -6.33
CA CYS A 70 4.45 0.09 -7.51
C CYS A 70 4.88 0.83 -8.79
N GLY A 71 5.34 2.08 -8.67
CA GLY A 71 5.59 2.93 -9.84
C GLY A 71 4.30 3.44 -10.49
N PRO A 72 4.38 4.19 -11.59
CA PRO A 72 3.19 4.73 -12.27
C PRO A 72 2.26 3.59 -12.71
N PRO A 73 0.93 3.84 -12.74
CA PRO A 73 -0.01 2.86 -13.27
C PRO A 73 0.36 2.52 -14.72
N PRO A 74 0.15 1.26 -15.15
CA PRO A 74 0.34 0.90 -16.55
C PRO A 74 -0.57 1.79 -17.42
N GLU A 75 -0.04 2.29 -18.54
CA GLU A 75 -0.89 2.92 -19.55
C GLU A 75 -2.00 1.93 -19.87
N GLU A 76 -3.27 2.37 -19.76
CA GLU A 76 -4.37 1.57 -20.29
C GLU A 76 -4.00 1.29 -21.74
N LEU A 77 -3.77 0.01 -22.08
CA LEU A 77 -3.63 -0.42 -23.46
C LEU A 77 -4.89 0.08 -24.16
N THR A 78 -4.76 1.22 -24.84
CA THR A 78 -5.77 1.72 -25.75
C THR A 78 -6.07 0.54 -26.66
N LYS A 79 -7.30 0.04 -26.58
CA LYS A 79 -7.78 -1.05 -27.43
C LYS A 79 -7.47 -0.66 -28.88
N SER A 80 -6.45 -1.29 -29.45
CA SER A 80 -6.22 -1.31 -30.90
C SER A 80 -7.23 -2.24 -31.57
#